data_AF-A0A7V5T6J6-F1
#
_entry.id   AF-A0A7V5T6J6-F1
#
_cell.length_a   1.000
_cell.length_b   1.000
_cell.length_c   1.000
_cell.angle_alpha   90.00
_cell.angle_beta   90.00
_cell.angle_gamma   90.00
#
_symmetry.space_group_name_H-M   'P 1'
#
loop_
_entity.id
_entity.type
_entity.pdbx_description
1 polymer ?
#
loop_
_entity_poly.entity_id
_entity_poly.type
_entity_poly.pdbx_seq_one_letter_code
_entity_poly.pdbx_strand_id
1 'polypeptide(L)'
;MNDLTPEEYARIVERLGREPNPVEVGMLAAMWSEHCSYKSSKVHLRRLPTSGPRVLQGPGENAGVVDIGDGWCIVFKIESHNHPSFIEPYQGAATGVGGILRDIFTMGARPIAVLDSLRFGPLADPRNRAIMDGVVRGIADYGNCFGVPTVGGEVFFAECYTRNPLVNAMAVGLARREQIFYARASGPGNTVLYVGAKTGRDGIHGARMASA
;
A
#
# COMPACT_ATOMS: atom_id res chain seq x y z
N MET A 1 -17.68 -3.42 -20.56
CA MET A 1 -18.31 -3.84 -19.29
C MET A 1 -17.55 -5.08 -18.82
N ASN A 2 -16.25 -4.90 -18.49
CA ASN A 2 -15.24 -5.97 -18.49
C ASN A 2 -14.54 -6.16 -17.13
N ASP A 3 -15.02 -5.54 -16.04
CA ASP A 3 -14.27 -5.42 -14.79
C ASP A 3 -14.75 -6.34 -13.65
N LEU A 4 -15.82 -7.08 -13.90
CA LEU A 4 -16.40 -8.09 -13.00
C LEU A 4 -16.63 -9.34 -13.83
N THR A 5 -16.35 -10.52 -13.27
CA THR A 5 -16.78 -11.74 -13.94
C THR A 5 -18.31 -11.84 -13.93
N PRO A 6 -18.93 -12.59 -14.85
CA PRO A 6 -20.38 -12.81 -14.83
C PRO A 6 -20.88 -13.30 -13.47
N GLU A 7 -20.09 -14.13 -12.78
CA GLU A 7 -20.39 -14.66 -11.45
C GLU A 7 -20.30 -13.57 -10.37
N GLU A 8 -19.30 -12.70 -10.43
CA GLU A 8 -19.16 -11.57 -9.51
C GLU A 8 -20.34 -10.60 -9.66
N TYR A 9 -20.74 -10.30 -10.89
CA TYR A 9 -21.90 -9.45 -11.16
C TYR A 9 -23.21 -10.08 -10.64
N ALA A 10 -23.44 -11.38 -10.90
CA ALA A 10 -24.61 -12.09 -10.40
C ALA A 10 -24.72 -12.04 -8.87
N ARG A 11 -23.59 -12.21 -8.16
CA ARG A 11 -23.55 -12.10 -6.69
C ARG A 11 -23.82 -10.69 -6.18
N ILE A 12 -23.45 -9.65 -6.94
CA ILE A 12 -23.77 -8.27 -6.61
C ILE A 12 -25.29 -8.04 -6.70
N VAL A 13 -25.91 -8.47 -7.79
CA VAL A 13 -27.37 -8.35 -7.98
C VAL A 13 -28.12 -9.09 -6.88
N GLU A 14 -27.70 -10.32 -6.56
CA GLU A 14 -28.27 -11.11 -5.47
C GLU A 14 -28.19 -10.37 -4.11
N ARG A 15 -27.02 -9.80 -3.79
CA ARG A 15 -26.81 -9.09 -2.51
C ARG A 15 -27.54 -7.76 -2.40
N LEU A 16 -27.72 -7.06 -3.52
CA LEU A 16 -28.43 -5.78 -3.56
C LEU A 16 -29.95 -5.96 -3.67
N GLY A 17 -30.42 -7.12 -4.16
CA GLY A 17 -31.84 -7.34 -4.49
C GLY A 17 -32.32 -6.53 -5.70
N ARG A 18 -31.40 -5.93 -6.46
CA ARG A 18 -31.64 -5.14 -7.68
C ARG A 18 -30.38 -5.03 -8.52
N GLU A 19 -30.50 -4.54 -9.75
CA GLU A 19 -29.33 -4.20 -10.55
C GLU A 19 -28.58 -2.99 -9.97
N PRO A 20 -27.24 -3.03 -9.92
CA PRO A 20 -26.41 -1.89 -9.53
C PRO A 20 -26.39 -0.81 -10.61
N ASN A 21 -26.33 0.45 -10.20
CA ASN A 21 -26.11 1.56 -11.13
C ASN A 21 -24.62 1.64 -11.55
N PRO A 22 -24.25 2.44 -12.58
CA PRO A 22 -22.86 2.49 -13.07
C PRO A 22 -21.82 2.89 -12.03
N VAL A 23 -22.18 3.74 -11.05
CA VAL A 23 -21.28 4.16 -9.97
C VAL A 23 -21.05 3.00 -8.99
N GLU A 24 -22.11 2.29 -8.61
CA GLU A 24 -22.04 1.10 -7.76
C GLU A 24 -21.20 0.00 -8.42
N VAL A 25 -21.38 -0.24 -9.71
CA VAL A 25 -20.55 -1.17 -10.48
C VAL A 25 -19.07 -0.76 -10.41
N GLY A 26 -18.77 0.52 -10.68
CA GLY A 26 -17.40 1.02 -10.64
C GLY A 26 -16.74 0.89 -9.26
N MET A 27 -17.48 1.20 -8.19
CA MET A 27 -17.02 1.05 -6.81
C MET A 27 -16.79 -0.42 -6.43
N LEU A 28 -17.76 -1.29 -6.71
CA LEU A 28 -17.68 -2.70 -6.37
C LEU A 28 -16.57 -3.42 -7.16
N ALA A 29 -16.41 -3.10 -8.44
CA ALA A 29 -15.31 -3.62 -9.26
C ALA A 29 -13.93 -3.25 -8.69
N ALA A 30 -13.76 -2.02 -8.21
CA ALA A 30 -12.52 -1.62 -7.53
C ALA A 30 -12.32 -2.39 -6.22
N MET A 31 -13.37 -2.49 -5.39
CA MET A 31 -13.30 -3.18 -4.09
C MET A 31 -13.09 -4.70 -4.19
N TRP A 32 -13.56 -5.34 -5.27
CA TRP A 32 -13.45 -6.79 -5.50
C TRP A 32 -12.27 -7.18 -6.40
N SER A 33 -11.44 -6.20 -6.81
CA SER A 33 -10.16 -6.46 -7.49
C SER A 33 -9.20 -7.30 -6.63
N GLU A 34 -8.23 -7.99 -7.24
CA GLU A 34 -7.24 -8.77 -6.48
C GLU A 34 -6.44 -7.88 -5.52
N HIS A 35 -6.06 -6.68 -6.00
CA HIS A 35 -5.31 -5.70 -5.23
C HIS A 35 -6.02 -5.29 -3.93
N CYS A 36 -7.35 -5.12 -3.95
CA CYS A 36 -8.10 -4.73 -2.74
C CYS A 36 -8.60 -5.91 -1.92
N SER A 37 -9.02 -7.00 -2.57
CA SER A 37 -9.72 -8.11 -1.90
C SER A 37 -8.81 -9.24 -1.45
N TYR A 38 -7.61 -9.34 -2.02
CA TYR A 38 -6.68 -10.44 -1.80
C TYR A 38 -7.33 -11.81 -2.04
N LYS A 39 -8.28 -11.91 -2.98
CA LYS A 39 -9.16 -13.08 -3.11
C LYS A 39 -8.37 -14.37 -3.40
N SER A 40 -7.26 -14.30 -4.13
CA SER A 40 -6.38 -15.46 -4.36
C SER A 40 -5.45 -15.75 -3.17
N SER A 41 -4.89 -14.71 -2.55
CA SER A 41 -3.80 -14.85 -1.56
C SER A 41 -4.28 -15.03 -0.13
N LYS A 42 -5.45 -14.51 0.22
CA LYS A 42 -6.01 -14.54 1.59
C LYS A 42 -6.11 -15.94 2.17
N VAL A 43 -6.39 -16.96 1.36
CA VAL A 43 -6.46 -18.37 1.81
C VAL A 43 -5.11 -18.91 2.26
N HIS A 44 -4.02 -18.41 1.68
CA HIS A 44 -2.65 -18.78 2.03
C HIS A 44 -2.14 -17.95 3.20
N LEU A 45 -2.40 -16.64 3.20
CA LEU A 45 -1.94 -15.71 4.25
C LEU A 45 -2.52 -16.04 5.63
N ARG A 46 -3.75 -16.60 5.68
CA ARG A 46 -4.37 -17.07 6.93
C ARG A 46 -3.60 -18.17 7.66
N ARG A 47 -2.64 -18.82 7.00
CA ARG A 47 -1.82 -19.89 7.59
C ARG A 47 -0.62 -19.36 8.38
N LEU A 48 -0.29 -18.07 8.22
CA LEU A 48 0.86 -17.46 8.90
C LEU A 48 0.53 -17.22 10.38
N PRO A 49 1.49 -17.45 11.29
CA PRO A 49 1.30 -17.12 12.70
C PRO A 49 1.21 -15.60 12.89
N THR A 50 0.21 -15.14 13.63
CA THR A 50 -0.08 -13.70 13.81
C THR A 50 -0.04 -13.25 15.27
N SER A 51 0.16 -14.17 16.21
CA SER A 51 0.24 -13.88 17.64
C SER A 51 1.68 -13.99 18.14
N GLY A 52 2.00 -13.20 19.15
CA GLY A 52 3.27 -13.24 19.84
C GLY A 52 3.26 -12.33 21.07
N PRO A 53 4.15 -12.54 22.05
CA PRO A 53 4.11 -11.82 23.33
C PRO A 53 4.21 -10.30 23.21
N ARG A 54 4.87 -9.80 22.15
CA ARG A 54 5.06 -8.37 21.89
C ARG A 54 4.16 -7.83 20.77
N VAL A 55 3.29 -8.65 20.19
CA VAL A 55 2.40 -8.20 19.12
C VAL A 55 1.22 -7.46 19.74
N LEU A 56 1.16 -6.14 19.54
CA LEU A 56 0.05 -5.30 19.99
C LEU A 56 -1.06 -5.23 18.94
N GLN A 57 -0.69 -5.26 17.66
CA GLN A 57 -1.63 -5.30 16.54
C GLN A 57 -1.04 -6.16 15.41
N GLY A 58 -1.75 -7.24 15.08
CA GLY A 58 -1.45 -8.08 13.91
C GLY A 58 -2.20 -7.63 12.65
N PRO A 59 -2.35 -8.50 11.63
CA PRO A 59 -3.10 -8.18 10.43
C PRO A 59 -4.55 -7.76 10.71
N GLY A 60 -5.04 -6.72 10.04
CA GLY A 60 -6.42 -6.23 10.15
C GLY A 60 -6.57 -4.71 10.23
N GLU A 61 -5.48 -4.00 10.50
CA GLU A 61 -5.39 -2.53 10.51
C GLU A 61 -4.40 -2.06 9.43
N ASN A 62 -4.22 -0.74 9.30
CA ASN A 62 -3.33 -0.17 8.29
C ASN A 62 -1.86 -0.56 8.47
N ALA A 63 -1.40 -0.94 9.68
CA ALA A 63 -0.04 -1.39 9.92
C ALA A 63 0.05 -2.34 11.12
N GLY A 64 1.16 -3.09 11.20
CA GLY A 64 1.47 -3.94 12.36
C GLY A 64 2.08 -3.13 13.49
N VAL A 65 1.82 -3.52 14.74
CA VAL A 65 2.35 -2.83 15.93
C VAL A 65 2.99 -3.83 16.88
N VAL A 66 4.21 -3.53 17.32
CA VAL A 66 4.96 -4.34 18.28
C VAL A 66 5.45 -3.51 19.47
N ASP A 67 5.36 -4.07 20.67
CA ASP A 67 5.86 -3.49 21.91
C ASP A 67 7.40 -3.57 21.96
N ILE A 68 8.05 -2.46 22.30
CA ILE A 68 9.50 -2.38 22.47
C ILE A 68 9.93 -2.10 23.92
N GLY A 69 8.99 -2.02 24.86
CA GLY A 69 9.24 -1.72 26.27
C GLY A 69 9.02 -0.25 26.64
N ASP A 70 9.02 0.05 27.94
CA ASP A 70 8.94 1.42 28.50
C ASP A 70 7.75 2.26 28.00
N GLY A 71 6.65 1.59 27.65
CA GLY A 71 5.44 2.22 27.11
C GLY A 71 5.55 2.66 25.64
N TRP A 72 6.61 2.24 24.94
CA TRP A 72 6.83 2.53 23.53
C TRP A 72 6.50 1.34 22.64
N CYS A 73 6.08 1.64 21.40
CA CYS A 73 5.88 0.64 20.37
C CYS A 73 6.41 1.11 19.01
N ILE A 74 6.67 0.13 18.15
CA ILE A 74 6.99 0.34 16.75
C ILE A 74 5.79 -0.04 15.89
N VAL A 75 5.45 0.85 14.98
CA VAL A 75 4.45 0.64 13.93
C VAL A 75 5.18 0.46 12.61
N PHE A 76 4.85 -0.59 11.85
CA PHE A 76 5.52 -0.84 10.58
C PHE A 76 4.63 -1.55 9.57
N LYS A 77 4.89 -1.28 8.30
CA LYS A 77 4.28 -1.96 7.16
C LYS A 77 5.23 -1.87 5.97
N ILE A 78 5.03 -2.76 5.00
CA ILE A 78 5.65 -2.73 3.68
C ILE A 78 4.55 -2.76 2.61
N GLU A 79 4.72 -1.97 1.56
CA GLU A 79 3.83 -1.91 0.39
C GLU A 79 4.64 -1.99 -0.91
N SER A 80 3.96 -2.29 -2.02
CA SER A 80 4.55 -2.40 -3.35
C SER A 80 3.93 -1.41 -4.33
N HIS A 81 4.75 -0.81 -5.19
CA HIS A 81 4.29 0.07 -6.27
C HIS A 81 4.93 -0.27 -7.62
N ASN A 82 4.98 -1.58 -7.92
CA ASN A 82 5.67 -2.18 -9.05
C ASN A 82 5.22 -1.63 -10.42
N HIS A 83 3.94 -1.83 -10.77
CA HIS A 83 3.45 -1.50 -12.10
C HIS A 83 3.47 0.01 -12.40
N PRO A 84 3.04 0.90 -11.48
CA PRO A 84 3.23 2.33 -11.65
C PRO A 84 4.70 2.71 -11.88
N SER A 85 5.62 2.14 -11.09
CA SER A 85 7.06 2.41 -11.20
C SER A 85 7.69 1.85 -12.48
N PHE A 86 7.06 0.88 -13.13
CA PHE A 86 7.50 0.42 -14.46
C PHE A 86 7.12 1.41 -15.57
N ILE A 87 5.95 2.04 -15.46
CA ILE A 87 5.43 3.00 -16.45
C ILE A 87 6.07 4.38 -16.26
N GLU A 88 6.02 4.88 -15.03
CA GLU A 88 6.54 6.18 -14.63
C GLU A 88 7.34 5.97 -13.33
N PRO A 89 8.67 5.78 -13.43
CA PRO A 89 9.49 5.35 -12.31
C PRO A 89 9.54 6.33 -11.14
N TYR A 90 9.56 7.64 -11.43
CA TYR A 90 9.74 8.66 -10.41
C TYR A 90 8.51 8.82 -9.53
N GLN A 91 7.36 9.12 -10.15
CA GLN A 91 6.07 9.26 -9.49
C GLN A 91 5.62 7.92 -8.91
N GLY A 92 5.80 6.82 -9.65
CA GLY A 92 5.47 5.49 -9.17
C GLY A 92 6.18 5.14 -7.88
N ALA A 93 7.45 5.49 -7.71
CA ALA A 93 8.17 5.24 -6.47
C ALA A 93 7.82 6.27 -5.39
N ALA A 94 7.72 7.55 -5.74
CA ALA A 94 7.39 8.65 -4.83
C ALA A 94 6.01 8.45 -4.16
N THR A 95 4.98 8.08 -4.92
CA THR A 95 3.65 7.80 -4.36
C THR A 95 3.63 6.55 -3.51
N GLY A 96 4.55 5.60 -3.74
CA GLY A 96 4.73 4.41 -2.91
C GLY A 96 5.24 4.78 -1.52
N VAL A 97 6.26 5.64 -1.45
CA VAL A 97 6.75 6.20 -0.17
C VAL A 97 5.67 7.02 0.52
N GLY A 98 4.94 7.85 -0.22
CA GLY A 98 3.84 8.62 0.32
C GLY A 98 2.71 7.75 0.88
N GLY A 99 2.36 6.65 0.20
CA GLY A 99 1.37 5.67 0.65
C GLY A 99 1.77 5.05 1.99
N ILE A 100 2.96 4.44 2.03
CA ILE A 100 3.40 3.74 3.23
C ILE A 100 3.57 4.66 4.44
N LEU A 101 4.00 5.91 4.24
CA LEU A 101 4.09 6.88 5.33
C LEU A 101 2.69 7.22 5.90
N ARG A 102 1.65 7.31 5.05
CA ARG A 102 0.26 7.52 5.50
C ARG A 102 -0.24 6.38 6.36
N ASP A 103 0.08 5.14 6.01
CA ASP A 103 -0.31 3.98 6.83
C ASP A 103 0.29 4.05 8.23
N ILE A 104 1.53 4.52 8.36
CA ILE A 104 2.19 4.66 9.65
C ILE A 104 1.58 5.79 10.47
N PHE A 105 1.46 7.00 9.91
CA PHE A 105 1.03 8.14 10.72
C PHE A 105 -0.47 8.13 11.04
N THR A 106 -1.30 7.46 10.23
CA THR A 106 -2.72 7.26 10.54
C THR A 106 -2.96 6.32 11.73
N MET A 107 -1.96 5.51 12.10
CA MET A 107 -1.97 4.71 13.33
C MET A 107 -1.54 5.51 14.58
N GLY A 108 -1.27 6.81 14.45
CA GLY A 108 -0.78 7.66 15.55
C GLY A 108 0.73 7.64 15.76
N ALA A 109 1.48 6.95 14.90
CA ALA A 109 2.93 6.86 15.00
C ALA A 109 3.64 7.96 14.23
N ARG A 110 4.73 8.48 14.78
CA ARG A 110 5.64 9.36 14.06
C ARG A 110 6.53 8.51 13.15
N PRO A 111 6.50 8.66 11.81
CA PRO A 111 7.45 7.98 10.95
C PRO A 111 8.88 8.42 11.27
N ILE A 112 9.80 7.45 11.38
CA ILE A 112 11.21 7.68 11.74
C ILE A 112 12.19 7.10 10.73
N ALA A 113 11.76 6.14 9.91
CA ALA A 113 12.61 5.52 8.91
C ALA A 113 11.78 4.95 7.76
N VAL A 114 12.35 5.00 6.56
CA VAL A 114 11.91 4.27 5.37
C VAL A 114 12.99 3.24 5.01
N LEU A 115 12.58 2.09 4.49
CA LEU A 115 13.46 1.12 3.85
C LEU A 115 12.90 0.72 2.50
N ASP A 116 13.76 0.42 1.53
CA ASP A 116 13.38 0.04 0.18
C ASP A 116 13.86 -1.36 -0.20
N SER A 117 12.99 -2.15 -0.80
CA SER A 117 13.33 -3.46 -1.38
C SER A 117 13.09 -3.39 -2.88
N LEU A 118 14.19 -3.28 -3.62
CA LEU A 118 14.22 -2.98 -5.05
C LEU A 118 14.73 -4.17 -5.86
N ARG A 119 14.06 -4.45 -6.97
CA ARG A 119 14.46 -5.46 -7.96
C ARG A 119 14.40 -4.87 -9.36
N PHE A 120 15.51 -4.96 -10.10
CA PHE A 120 15.61 -4.45 -11.47
C PHE A 120 16.23 -5.49 -12.41
N GLY A 121 16.02 -5.30 -13.71
CA GLY A 121 16.78 -6.03 -14.74
C GLY A 121 18.26 -5.59 -14.81
N PRO A 122 19.10 -6.28 -15.59
CA PRO A 122 20.52 -5.94 -15.73
C PRO A 122 20.73 -4.51 -16.23
N LEU A 123 21.67 -3.80 -15.60
CA LEU A 123 21.97 -2.40 -15.90
C LEU A 123 22.72 -2.20 -17.22
N ALA A 124 23.06 -3.26 -17.96
CA ALA A 124 23.55 -3.13 -19.33
C ALA A 124 22.46 -2.53 -20.25
N ASP A 125 21.19 -2.85 -19.98
CA ASP A 125 20.04 -2.26 -20.67
C ASP A 125 19.83 -0.80 -20.21
N PRO A 126 19.87 0.19 -21.13
CA PRO A 126 19.58 1.60 -20.82
C PRO A 126 18.20 1.82 -20.17
N ARG A 127 17.20 1.01 -20.51
CA ARG A 127 15.86 1.11 -19.93
C ARG A 127 15.86 0.74 -18.45
N ASN A 128 16.54 -0.34 -18.09
CA ASN A 128 16.67 -0.76 -16.69
C ASN A 128 17.39 0.31 -15.86
N ARG A 129 18.44 0.95 -16.42
CA ARG A 129 19.10 2.09 -15.77
C ARG A 129 18.15 3.27 -15.56
N ALA A 130 17.34 3.63 -16.56
CA ALA A 130 16.39 4.74 -16.46
C ALA A 130 15.29 4.47 -15.42
N ILE A 131 14.79 3.23 -15.34
CA ILE A 131 13.82 2.82 -14.32
C ILE A 131 14.45 2.94 -12.93
N MET A 132 15.66 2.38 -12.74
CA MET A 132 16.36 2.47 -11.46
C MET A 132 16.60 3.93 -11.03
N ASP A 133 17.10 4.79 -11.94
CA ASP A 133 17.34 6.20 -11.66
C ASP A 133 16.06 6.91 -11.19
N GLY A 134 14.97 6.76 -11.95
CA GLY A 134 13.71 7.40 -11.59
C GLY A 134 13.14 6.88 -10.26
N VAL A 135 13.19 5.56 -10.01
CA VAL A 135 12.73 4.99 -8.73
C VAL A 135 13.50 5.54 -7.55
N VAL A 136 14.84 5.52 -7.61
CA VAL A 136 15.69 5.99 -6.51
C VAL A 136 15.47 7.47 -6.26
N ARG A 137 15.35 8.29 -7.31
CA ARG A 137 15.05 9.72 -7.20
C ARG A 137 13.66 9.97 -6.61
N GLY A 138 12.65 9.21 -7.03
CA GLY A 138 11.30 9.32 -6.49
C GLY A 138 11.22 8.99 -5.00
N ILE A 139 11.90 7.93 -4.57
CA ILE A 139 12.03 7.57 -3.15
C ILE A 139 12.73 8.68 -2.37
N ALA A 140 13.89 9.11 -2.86
CA ALA A 140 14.70 10.14 -2.21
C ALA A 140 13.94 11.45 -2.08
N ASP A 141 13.34 11.95 -3.16
CA ASP A 141 12.68 13.25 -3.17
C ASP A 141 11.46 13.27 -2.25
N TYR A 142 10.64 12.20 -2.24
CA TYR A 142 9.50 12.15 -1.32
C TYR A 142 9.95 12.06 0.14
N GLY A 143 10.89 11.16 0.46
CA GLY A 143 11.42 10.98 1.82
C GLY A 143 12.11 12.24 2.35
N ASN A 144 12.96 12.85 1.53
CA ASN A 144 13.67 14.09 1.88
C ASN A 144 12.71 15.26 2.09
N CYS A 145 11.70 15.43 1.22
CA CYS A 145 10.69 16.47 1.38
C CYS A 145 9.81 16.25 2.61
N PHE A 146 9.43 15.00 2.89
CA PHE A 146 8.62 14.65 4.05
C PHE A 146 9.42 14.73 5.37
N GLY A 147 10.75 14.62 5.29
CA GLY A 147 11.66 14.67 6.43
C GLY A 147 11.85 13.33 7.15
N VAL A 148 11.72 12.21 6.42
CA VAL A 148 11.93 10.86 6.96
C VAL A 148 13.04 10.17 6.15
N PRO A 149 14.14 9.74 6.80
CA PRO A 149 15.28 9.19 6.09
C PRO A 149 14.99 7.78 5.58
N THR A 150 15.44 7.49 4.36
CA THR A 150 15.65 6.12 3.91
C THR A 150 16.94 5.60 4.54
N VAL A 151 16.82 4.72 5.54
CA VAL A 151 17.96 4.31 6.39
C VAL A 151 18.69 3.08 5.88
N GLY A 152 18.13 2.40 4.88
CA GLY A 152 18.70 1.21 4.28
C GLY A 152 17.68 0.47 3.44
N GLY A 153 18.07 -0.67 2.91
CA GLY A 153 17.25 -1.42 1.98
C GLY A 153 18.03 -2.57 1.37
N GLU A 154 17.48 -3.14 0.31
CA GLU A 154 18.16 -4.12 -0.51
C GLU A 154 17.87 -3.90 -2.00
N VAL A 155 18.91 -4.06 -2.81
CA VAL A 155 18.84 -3.97 -4.27
C VAL A 155 19.35 -5.27 -4.86
N PHE A 156 18.60 -5.84 -5.80
CA PHE A 156 19.03 -7.05 -6.49
C PHE A 156 18.68 -6.99 -7.99
N PHE A 157 19.57 -7.54 -8.82
CA PHE A 157 19.49 -7.47 -10.27
C PHE A 157 19.38 -8.87 -10.88
N ALA A 158 18.36 -9.09 -11.71
CA ALA A 158 18.22 -10.32 -12.48
C ALA A 158 17.36 -10.12 -13.74
N GLU A 159 17.63 -10.91 -14.78
CA GLU A 159 16.96 -10.82 -16.09
C GLU A 159 15.42 -10.86 -16.00
N CYS A 160 14.87 -11.65 -15.06
CA CYS A 160 13.42 -11.78 -14.89
C CYS A 160 12.72 -10.46 -14.50
N TYR A 161 13.45 -9.47 -13.97
CA TYR A 161 12.91 -8.19 -13.55
C TYR A 161 12.94 -7.10 -14.64
N THR A 162 13.50 -7.37 -15.83
CA THR A 162 13.56 -6.40 -16.94
C THR A 162 12.16 -5.90 -17.36
N ARG A 163 11.13 -6.76 -17.28
CA ARG A 163 9.76 -6.42 -17.67
C ARG A 163 8.85 -6.04 -16.50
N ASN A 164 9.26 -6.35 -15.28
CA ASN A 164 8.46 -6.12 -14.09
C ASN A 164 9.39 -5.88 -12.89
N PRO A 165 9.86 -4.64 -12.69
CA PRO A 165 10.64 -4.30 -11.51
C PRO A 165 9.79 -4.45 -10.24
N LEU A 166 10.44 -4.80 -9.13
CA LEU A 166 9.78 -4.76 -7.83
C LEU A 166 10.25 -3.51 -7.10
N VAL A 167 9.29 -2.70 -6.65
CA VAL A 167 9.53 -1.46 -5.93
C VAL A 167 8.68 -1.51 -4.67
N ASN A 168 9.29 -1.99 -3.59
CA ASN A 168 8.65 -2.09 -2.30
C ASN A 168 9.21 -1.04 -1.35
N ALA A 169 8.33 -0.36 -0.63
CA ALA A 169 8.69 0.61 0.40
C ALA A 169 8.13 0.13 1.75
N MET A 170 9.01 0.07 2.75
CA MET A 170 8.67 -0.16 4.15
C MET A 170 8.82 1.15 4.91
N ALA A 171 7.93 1.41 5.86
CA ALA A 171 8.11 2.50 6.80
C ALA A 171 8.00 2.00 8.24
N VAL A 172 8.72 2.68 9.11
CA VAL A 172 8.79 2.42 10.54
C VAL A 172 8.43 3.71 11.27
N GLY A 173 7.51 3.60 12.22
CA GLY A 173 7.10 4.70 13.09
C GLY A 173 7.24 4.35 14.57
N LEU A 174 7.44 5.38 15.37
CA LEU A 174 7.49 5.30 16.83
C LEU A 174 6.22 5.91 17.42
N ALA A 175 5.62 5.23 18.38
CA ALA A 175 4.46 5.74 19.13
C ALA A 175 4.54 5.36 20.60
N ARG A 176 3.85 6.14 21.44
CA ARG A 176 3.45 5.66 22.76
C ARG A 176 2.31 4.66 22.60
N ARG A 177 2.30 3.61 23.42
CA ARG A 177 1.31 2.54 23.34
C ARG A 177 -0.13 3.06 23.43
N GLU A 178 -0.37 4.06 24.27
CA GLU A 178 -1.66 4.70 24.50
C GLU A 178 -2.09 5.67 23.38
N GLN A 179 -1.19 6.00 22.45
CA GLN A 179 -1.45 6.91 21.32
C GLN A 179 -1.77 6.17 20.01
N ILE A 180 -1.80 4.83 20.03
CA ILE A 180 -2.16 4.05 18.85
C ILE A 180 -3.64 4.27 18.52
N PHE A 181 -3.90 4.71 17.29
CA PHE A 181 -5.24 4.83 16.73
C PHE A 181 -5.56 3.65 15.83
N TYR A 182 -6.80 3.20 15.90
CA TYR A 182 -7.35 2.12 15.07
C TYR A 182 -8.42 2.68 14.15
N ALA A 183 -8.60 2.07 12.98
CA ALA A 183 -9.57 2.50 11.97
C ALA A 183 -11.02 2.13 12.37
N ARG A 184 -11.49 2.63 13.52
CA ARG A 184 -12.84 2.41 14.04
C ARG A 184 -13.59 3.72 14.19
N ALA A 185 -14.59 3.93 13.34
CA ALA A 185 -15.62 4.93 13.57
C ALA A 185 -16.82 4.26 14.22
N SER A 186 -17.09 4.55 15.49
CA SER A 186 -18.23 3.97 16.23
C SER A 186 -19.16 5.05 16.73
N GLY A 187 -20.45 4.92 16.44
CA GLY A 187 -21.51 5.80 16.94
C GLY A 187 -22.21 6.61 15.84
N PRO A 188 -23.56 6.63 15.79
CA PRO A 188 -24.32 7.57 14.99
C PRO A 188 -24.01 9.03 15.39
N GLY A 189 -23.99 9.94 14.41
CA GLY A 189 -23.80 11.38 14.66
C GLY A 189 -22.35 11.87 14.63
N ASN A 190 -21.37 10.99 14.49
CA ASN A 190 -19.97 11.39 14.31
C ASN A 190 -19.74 12.13 12.99
N THR A 191 -18.90 13.17 13.03
CA THR A 191 -18.47 13.90 11.83
C THR A 191 -17.37 13.15 11.10
N VAL A 192 -17.50 13.02 9.78
CA VAL A 192 -16.44 12.52 8.90
C VAL A 192 -15.73 13.71 8.27
N LEU A 193 -14.41 13.81 8.50
CA LEU A 193 -13.58 14.90 7.99
C LEU A 193 -12.71 14.41 6.84
N TYR A 194 -12.60 15.25 5.82
CA TYR A 194 -11.66 15.08 4.72
C TYR A 194 -10.50 16.06 4.91
N VAL A 195 -9.27 15.55 4.96
CA VAL A 195 -8.06 16.35 5.16
C VAL A 195 -7.03 15.98 4.09
N GLY A 196 -6.53 16.97 3.35
CA GLY A 196 -5.52 16.77 2.32
C GLY A 196 -5.78 17.59 1.06
N ALA A 197 -5.13 17.18 -0.04
CA ALA A 197 -5.33 17.76 -1.37
C ALA A 197 -6.78 17.60 -1.84
N LYS A 198 -7.24 18.38 -2.82
CA LYS A 198 -8.58 18.19 -3.42
C LYS A 198 -8.58 16.92 -4.29
N THR A 199 -9.69 16.18 -4.28
CA THR A 199 -9.88 15.02 -5.16
C THR A 199 -9.86 15.44 -6.64
N GLY A 200 -8.84 14.98 -7.38
CA GLY A 200 -8.71 15.12 -8.83
C GLY A 200 -9.15 13.87 -9.58
N ARG A 201 -8.83 13.82 -10.88
CA ARG A 201 -9.04 12.62 -11.73
C ARG A 201 -7.80 11.73 -11.75
N ASP A 202 -7.23 11.52 -10.57
CA ASP A 202 -5.90 10.93 -10.41
C ASP A 202 -6.03 9.40 -10.26
N GLY A 203 -5.34 8.65 -11.11
CA GLY A 203 -5.23 7.19 -10.97
C GLY A 203 -6.55 6.41 -11.07
N ILE A 204 -7.54 6.91 -11.83
CA ILE A 204 -8.94 6.46 -11.76
C ILE A 204 -9.19 4.95 -11.91
N HIS A 205 -8.32 4.10 -12.45
CA HIS A 205 -8.55 2.64 -12.43
C HIS A 205 -7.31 1.89 -11.90
N GLY A 206 -6.55 2.53 -11.01
CA GLY A 206 -5.24 2.07 -10.54
C GLY A 206 -5.25 0.68 -9.90
N ALA A 207 -6.15 0.43 -8.94
CA ALA A 207 -6.27 -0.88 -8.29
C ALA A 207 -6.59 -2.01 -9.28
N ARG A 208 -7.35 -1.71 -10.35
CA ARG A 208 -7.66 -2.66 -11.41
C ARG A 208 -6.45 -2.94 -12.29
N MET A 209 -5.77 -1.88 -12.74
CA MET A 209 -4.55 -2.02 -13.54
C MET A 209 -3.47 -2.81 -12.78
N ALA A 210 -3.35 -2.62 -11.46
CA ALA A 210 -2.41 -3.37 -10.63
C ALA A 210 -2.82 -4.83 -10.35
N SER A 211 -4.02 -5.25 -10.77
CA SER A 211 -4.55 -6.61 -10.60
C SER A 211 -4.50 -7.47 -11.86
N ALA A 212 -4.00 -6.93 -12.98
CA ALA A 212 -3.99 -7.57 -14.30
C ALA A 212 -2.69 -8.35 -14.59
#